data_AF-A0A7Y1YHL6-F1
#
_entry.id   AF-A0A7Y1YHL6-F1
#
_cell.length_a   1.000
_cell.length_b   1.000
_cell.length_c   1.000
_cell.angle_alpha   90.00
_cell.angle_beta   90.00
_cell.angle_gamma   90.00
#
_symmetry.space_group_name_H-M   'P 1'
#
loop_
_entity.id
_entity.type
_entity.pdbx_description
1 polymer ?
#
loop_
_entity_poly.entity_id
_entity_poly.type
_entity_poly.pdbx_seq_one_letter_code
_entity_poly.pdbx_strand_id
1 'polypeptide(L)'
;MLILVGVMIAERLPWMLVVAAIGMALHPLMALVIVTLYAVWHWMRRDPRPTPAMESAFYQRLLSELESGSSVRTGLAAAIEAERDLDLAAVGRRLRAGMHLEYALEPLNHRLPHTGVLARAALLLGSETGGEIRSSIADLGAMARELTEVERQVGVHTAQARLSALLVGVLPLVAALGLMVARGGVPDPGIGRTLVAVGLGLQIVGLGFVGLMLRGAA
;
A
#
# COMPACT_ATOMS: atom_id res chain seq x y z
N MET A 1 -3.10 -31.51 -25.43
CA MET A 1 -3.84 -30.39 -24.79
C MET A 1 -4.26 -30.64 -23.34
N LEU A 2 -4.15 -31.86 -22.78
CA LEU A 2 -4.52 -32.15 -21.37
C LEU A 2 -3.42 -31.88 -20.33
N ILE A 3 -2.15 -31.79 -20.75
CA ILE A 3 -1.01 -31.57 -19.85
C ILE A 3 -0.78 -30.06 -19.58
N LEU A 4 -1.22 -29.18 -20.49
CA LEU A 4 -1.06 -27.73 -20.35
C LEU A 4 -2.09 -27.10 -19.39
N VAL A 5 -3.27 -27.74 -19.25
CA VAL A 5 -4.35 -27.29 -18.35
C VAL A 5 -4.04 -27.64 -16.88
N GLY A 6 -3.28 -28.71 -16.64
CA GLY A 6 -2.84 -29.10 -15.29
C GLY A 6 -1.83 -28.15 -14.65
N VAL A 7 -1.02 -27.45 -15.45
CA VAL A 7 -0.03 -26.48 -14.97
C VAL A 7 -0.66 -25.11 -14.67
N MET A 8 -1.74 -24.73 -15.38
CA MET A 8 -2.44 -23.46 -15.17
C MET A 8 -3.41 -23.44 -13.97
N ILE A 9 -3.79 -24.60 -13.43
CA ILE A 9 -4.61 -24.70 -12.21
C ILE A 9 -3.73 -24.81 -10.95
N ALA A 10 -2.43 -25.10 -11.10
CA ALA A 10 -1.45 -25.23 -10.02
C ALA A 10 -1.01 -23.90 -9.38
N GLU A 11 -1.41 -22.74 -9.92
CA GLU A 11 -1.16 -21.43 -9.30
C GLU A 11 -2.18 -21.04 -8.21
N ARG A 12 -3.22 -21.85 -8.00
CA ARG A 12 -4.30 -21.51 -7.05
C ARG A 12 -4.56 -22.52 -5.93
N LEU A 13 -3.84 -23.63 -5.89
CA LEU A 13 -3.92 -24.58 -4.79
C LEU A 13 -2.58 -24.64 -4.04
N PRO A 14 -2.52 -24.17 -2.79
CA PRO A 14 -1.27 -23.69 -2.25
C PRO A 14 -0.44 -24.85 -1.71
N TRP A 15 0.85 -24.81 -2.02
CA TRP A 15 1.93 -25.50 -1.31
C TRP A 15 1.83 -25.40 0.23
N MET A 16 1.01 -24.48 0.75
CA MET A 16 0.58 -24.35 2.13
C MET A 16 -0.03 -25.62 2.72
N LEU A 17 -0.83 -26.40 1.98
CA LEU A 17 -1.38 -27.67 2.52
C LEU A 17 -0.29 -28.72 2.71
N VAL A 18 0.72 -28.73 1.84
CA VAL A 18 1.85 -29.67 1.92
C VAL A 18 2.78 -29.28 3.06
N VAL A 19 3.07 -27.98 3.25
CA VAL A 19 3.92 -27.50 4.35
C VAL A 19 3.21 -27.55 5.70
N ALA A 20 1.90 -27.28 5.75
CA ALA A 20 1.09 -27.45 6.96
C ALA A 20 0.96 -28.91 7.37
N ALA A 21 0.79 -29.83 6.41
CA ALA A 21 0.73 -31.28 6.68
C ALA A 21 2.07 -31.82 7.22
N ILE A 22 3.20 -31.35 6.68
CA ILE A 22 4.54 -31.71 7.17
C ILE A 22 4.81 -31.11 8.57
N GLY A 23 4.34 -29.89 8.85
CA GLY A 23 4.45 -29.27 10.18
C GLY A 23 3.56 -29.90 11.25
N MET A 24 2.39 -30.41 10.86
CA MET A 24 1.43 -31.10 11.75
C MET A 24 2.01 -32.39 12.35
N ALA A 25 2.95 -33.04 11.66
CA ALA A 25 3.58 -34.29 12.10
C ALA A 25 4.64 -34.11 13.20
N LEU A 26 5.13 -32.89 13.43
CA LEU A 26 6.20 -32.61 14.42
C LEU A 26 5.74 -31.66 15.56
N HIS A 27 4.91 -30.65 15.27
CA HIS A 27 4.26 -29.80 16.31
C HIS A 27 3.18 -28.89 15.66
N PRO A 28 1.89 -28.95 16.07
CA PRO A 28 0.80 -28.18 15.44
C PRO A 28 0.96 -26.66 15.51
N LEU A 29 1.80 -26.16 16.41
CA LEU A 29 2.05 -24.73 16.64
C LEU A 29 2.94 -24.10 15.55
N MET A 30 3.78 -24.89 14.87
CA MET A 30 4.64 -24.40 13.78
C MET A 30 3.86 -24.12 12.49
N ALA A 31 2.78 -24.88 12.23
CA ALA A 31 1.91 -24.64 11.09
C ALA A 31 1.25 -23.26 11.18
N LEU A 32 0.82 -22.86 12.38
CA LEU A 32 0.21 -21.55 12.61
C LEU A 32 1.21 -20.42 12.35
N VAL A 33 2.45 -20.52 12.84
CA VAL A 33 3.51 -19.51 12.64
C VAL A 33 3.85 -19.33 11.15
N ILE A 34 3.98 -20.43 10.41
CA ILE A 34 4.30 -20.40 8.98
C ILE A 34 3.16 -19.79 8.17
N VAL A 35 1.90 -20.10 8.49
CA VAL A 35 0.72 -19.53 7.84
C VAL A 35 0.67 -18.01 8.06
N THR A 36 0.92 -17.53 9.28
CA THR A 36 0.92 -16.09 9.57
C THR A 36 2.05 -15.36 8.84
N LEU A 37 3.28 -15.89 8.85
CA LEU A 37 4.42 -15.33 8.13
C LEU A 37 4.20 -15.28 6.61
N TYR A 38 3.64 -16.35 6.04
CA TYR A 38 3.35 -16.42 4.63
C TYR A 38 2.22 -15.48 4.19
N ALA A 39 1.14 -15.38 4.99
CA ALA A 39 0.07 -14.43 4.74
C ALA A 39 0.61 -12.99 4.74
N VAL A 40 1.47 -12.63 5.70
CA VAL A 40 2.14 -11.32 5.74
C VAL A 40 3.00 -11.09 4.49
N TRP A 41 3.81 -12.08 4.08
CA TRP A 41 4.67 -11.97 2.91
C TRP A 41 3.88 -11.81 1.60
N HIS A 42 2.81 -12.57 1.40
CA HIS A 42 1.97 -12.48 0.22
C HIS A 42 1.23 -11.13 0.15
N TRP A 43 0.84 -10.58 1.29
CA TRP A 43 0.20 -9.27 1.36
C TRP A 43 1.19 -8.10 1.16
N MET A 44 2.47 -8.28 1.49
CA MET A 44 3.55 -7.31 1.22
C MET A 44 3.87 -7.12 -0.26
N ARG A 45 3.35 -7.97 -1.15
CA ARG A 45 3.57 -7.90 -2.60
C ARG A 45 2.48 -7.16 -3.38
N ARG A 46 1.59 -6.42 -2.72
CA ARG A 46 0.60 -5.58 -3.42
C ARG A 46 1.26 -4.32 -3.99
N ASP A 47 0.95 -4.02 -5.24
CA ASP A 47 1.50 -2.86 -5.94
C ASP A 47 1.19 -1.54 -5.18
N PRO A 48 2.16 -0.61 -5.10
CA PRO A 48 1.94 0.71 -4.51
C PRO A 48 0.85 1.45 -5.28
N ARG A 49 -0.12 2.02 -4.57
CA ARG A 49 -1.07 2.97 -5.16
C ARG A 49 -0.37 4.30 -5.41
N PRO A 50 -0.75 5.06 -6.45
CA PRO A 50 -0.27 6.41 -6.66
C PRO A 50 -0.51 7.27 -5.42
N THR A 51 0.51 8.01 -4.97
CA THR A 51 0.41 8.85 -3.77
C THR A 51 -0.12 10.25 -4.12
N PRO A 52 -0.78 10.96 -3.19
CA PRO A 52 -1.18 12.36 -3.34
C PRO A 52 -0.02 13.28 -3.70
N ALA A 53 1.20 12.95 -3.25
CA ALA A 53 2.40 13.72 -3.60
C ALA A 53 2.64 13.73 -5.12
N MET A 54 2.44 12.58 -5.78
CA MET A 54 2.55 12.45 -7.23
C MET A 54 1.45 13.25 -7.94
N GLU A 55 0.20 13.19 -7.44
CA GLU A 55 -0.90 14.01 -7.97
C GLU A 55 -0.59 15.52 -7.84
N SER A 56 -0.01 15.92 -6.71
CA SER A 56 0.36 17.32 -6.45
C SER A 56 1.46 17.83 -7.39
N ALA A 57 2.44 17.00 -7.74
CA ALA A 57 3.49 17.31 -8.69
C ALA A 57 2.90 17.47 -10.11
N PHE A 58 1.99 16.56 -10.48
CA PHE A 58 1.25 16.64 -11.73
C PHE A 58 0.46 17.95 -11.86
N TYR A 59 -0.27 18.38 -10.82
CA TYR A 59 -1.01 19.65 -10.86
C TYR A 59 -0.11 20.86 -10.93
N GLN A 60 1.02 20.88 -10.21
CA GLN A 60 2.00 21.97 -10.29
C GLN A 60 2.60 22.08 -11.70
N ARG A 61 2.93 20.94 -12.31
CA ARG A 61 3.44 20.91 -13.68
C ARG A 61 2.39 21.40 -14.67
N LEU A 62 1.16 20.89 -14.56
CA LEU A 62 0.05 21.34 -15.40
C LEU A 62 -0.21 22.83 -15.24
N LEU A 63 -0.22 23.35 -14.01
CA LEU A 63 -0.40 24.77 -13.73
C LEU A 63 0.72 25.60 -14.38
N SER A 64 1.98 25.19 -14.25
CA SER A 64 3.13 25.87 -14.87
C SER A 64 3.02 25.94 -16.41
N GLU A 65 2.51 24.88 -17.03
CA GLU A 65 2.28 24.84 -18.48
C GLU A 65 1.09 25.72 -18.89
N LEU A 66 0.04 25.78 -18.08
CA LEU A 66 -1.07 26.70 -18.33
C LEU A 66 -0.62 28.16 -18.11
N GLU A 67 0.30 28.42 -17.18
CA GLU A 67 0.87 29.75 -16.88
C GLU A 67 1.76 30.25 -18.01
N SER A 68 2.48 29.35 -18.69
CA SER A 68 3.25 29.69 -19.90
C SER A 68 2.38 30.00 -21.12
N GLY A 69 1.05 29.88 -21.00
CA GLY A 69 0.10 30.14 -22.08
C GLY A 69 -0.15 28.94 -23.00
N SER A 70 0.28 27.74 -22.62
CA SER A 70 -0.02 26.54 -23.41
C SER A 70 -1.53 26.22 -23.39
N SER A 71 -2.00 25.59 -24.47
CA SER A 71 -3.38 25.08 -24.50
C SER A 71 -3.57 23.98 -23.45
N VAL A 72 -4.78 23.81 -22.93
CA VAL A 72 -5.09 22.74 -21.95
C VAL A 72 -4.64 21.37 -22.45
N ARG A 73 -4.86 21.06 -23.73
CA ARG A 73 -4.45 19.78 -24.32
C ARG A 73 -2.93 19.63 -24.34
N THR A 74 -2.21 20.68 -24.72
CA THR A 74 -0.74 20.68 -24.79
C THR A 74 -0.13 20.61 -23.39
N GLY A 75 -0.55 21.47 -22.47
CA GLY A 75 -0.05 21.49 -21.09
C GLY A 75 -0.36 20.19 -20.34
N LEU A 76 -1.54 19.61 -20.56
CA LEU A 76 -1.90 18.31 -20.01
C LEU A 76 -1.02 17.18 -20.58
N ALA A 77 -0.77 17.18 -21.89
CA ALA A 77 0.14 16.20 -22.49
C ALA A 77 1.56 16.33 -21.93
N ALA A 78 2.07 17.55 -21.74
CA ALA A 78 3.38 17.81 -21.15
C ALA A 78 3.46 17.37 -19.68
N ALA A 79 2.42 17.65 -18.88
CA ALA A 79 2.35 17.21 -17.48
C ALA A 79 2.32 15.68 -17.36
N ILE A 80 1.58 14.99 -18.25
CA ILE A 80 1.55 13.52 -18.31
C ILE A 80 2.91 12.93 -18.68
N GLU A 81 3.65 13.56 -19.60
CA GLU A 81 4.98 13.09 -19.99
C GLU A 81 6.04 13.33 -18.92
N ALA A 82 5.89 14.40 -18.12
CA ALA A 82 6.76 14.68 -16.99
C ALA A 82 6.53 13.69 -15.84
N GLU A 83 5.26 13.40 -15.50
CA GLU A 83 4.88 12.55 -14.37
C GLU A 83 4.51 11.12 -14.81
N ARG A 84 5.53 10.36 -15.24
CA ARG A 84 5.35 9.00 -15.78
C ARG A 84 4.85 7.98 -14.77
N ASP A 85 5.10 8.22 -13.49
CA ASP A 85 4.78 7.30 -12.40
C ASP A 85 3.26 7.19 -12.13
N LEU A 86 2.45 8.13 -12.62
CA LEU A 86 0.98 8.09 -12.54
C LEU A 86 0.33 7.15 -13.57
N ASP A 87 1.09 6.52 -14.47
CA ASP A 87 0.60 5.66 -15.57
C ASP A 87 -0.54 6.32 -16.39
N LEU A 88 -0.37 7.61 -16.67
CA LEU A 88 -1.31 8.40 -17.47
C LEU A 88 -1.02 8.35 -18.98
N ALA A 89 -0.12 7.46 -19.41
CA ALA A 89 0.30 7.34 -20.81
C ALA A 89 -0.89 7.09 -21.76
N ALA A 90 -1.92 6.38 -21.29
CA ALA A 90 -3.14 6.16 -22.05
C ALA A 90 -3.91 7.47 -22.30
N VAL A 91 -3.97 8.38 -21.33
CA VAL A 91 -4.59 9.72 -21.50
C VAL A 91 -3.80 10.52 -22.53
N GLY A 92 -2.47 10.57 -22.40
CA GLY A 92 -1.60 11.28 -23.35
C GLY A 92 -1.71 10.77 -24.79
N ARG A 93 -1.86 9.46 -24.99
CA ARG A 93 -2.14 8.89 -26.33
C ARG A 93 -3.50 9.31 -26.87
N ARG A 94 -4.55 9.32 -26.05
CA ARG A 94 -5.91 9.76 -26.46
C ARG A 94 -5.95 11.24 -26.85
N LEU A 95 -5.25 12.09 -26.12
CA LEU A 95 -5.15 13.52 -26.42
C LEU A 95 -4.45 13.77 -27.76
N ARG A 96 -3.32 13.10 -28.02
CA ARG A 96 -2.57 13.20 -29.28
C ARG A 96 -3.35 12.64 -30.48
N ALA A 97 -4.17 11.62 -30.26
CA ALA A 97 -5.05 11.06 -31.29
C ALA A 97 -6.23 11.98 -31.66
N GLY A 98 -6.37 13.15 -31.03
CA GLY A 98 -7.44 14.10 -31.33
C GLY A 98 -8.80 13.68 -30.79
N MET A 99 -8.87 12.74 -29.83
CA MET A 99 -10.15 12.34 -29.25
C MET A 99 -10.85 13.50 -28.55
N HIS A 100 -12.18 13.41 -28.47
CA HIS A 100 -12.99 14.28 -27.62
C HIS A 100 -12.49 14.23 -26.18
N LEU A 101 -12.40 15.42 -25.56
CA LEU A 101 -11.74 15.58 -24.26
C LEU A 101 -12.42 14.72 -23.18
N GLU A 102 -13.75 14.63 -23.22
CA GLU A 102 -14.55 13.82 -22.30
C GLU A 102 -14.09 12.36 -22.24
N TYR A 103 -13.88 11.72 -23.39
CA TYR A 103 -13.40 10.33 -23.49
C TYR A 103 -11.90 10.20 -23.23
N ALA A 104 -11.12 11.25 -23.57
CA ALA A 104 -9.68 11.24 -23.35
C ALA A 104 -9.33 11.23 -21.85
N LEU A 105 -10.13 11.95 -21.04
CA LEU A 105 -9.92 12.15 -19.60
C LEU A 105 -10.55 11.07 -18.72
N GLU A 106 -11.42 10.20 -19.23
CA GLU A 106 -12.04 9.09 -18.50
C GLU A 106 -11.07 8.32 -17.57
N PRO A 107 -9.83 7.97 -17.99
CA PRO A 107 -8.92 7.23 -17.13
C PRO A 107 -8.43 7.99 -15.90
N LEU A 108 -8.52 9.33 -15.87
CA LEU A 108 -8.12 10.12 -14.70
C LEU A 108 -8.89 9.69 -13.46
N ASN A 109 -10.17 9.31 -13.61
CA ASN A 109 -11.04 8.86 -12.53
C ASN A 109 -10.47 7.67 -11.73
N HIS A 110 -9.66 6.83 -12.36
CA HIS A 110 -9.10 5.62 -11.73
C HIS A 110 -7.60 5.70 -11.52
N ARG A 111 -6.90 6.58 -12.24
CA ARG A 111 -5.45 6.74 -12.16
C ARG A 111 -5.01 7.83 -11.19
N LEU A 112 -5.88 8.78 -10.90
CA LEU A 112 -5.72 9.76 -9.82
C LEU A 112 -6.71 9.38 -8.71
N PRO A 113 -6.32 8.48 -7.79
CA PRO A 113 -7.22 7.95 -6.77
C PRO A 113 -7.84 9.00 -5.85
N HIS A 114 -7.16 10.13 -5.63
CA HIS A 114 -7.62 11.14 -4.68
C HIS A 114 -8.46 12.23 -5.33
N THR A 115 -8.05 12.72 -6.49
CA THR A 115 -8.65 13.91 -7.12
C THR A 115 -9.16 13.69 -8.54
N GLY A 116 -9.07 12.47 -9.11
CA GLY A 116 -9.30 12.21 -10.52
C GLY A 116 -10.66 12.63 -11.09
N VAL A 117 -11.74 12.41 -10.33
CA VAL A 117 -13.09 12.82 -10.73
C VAL A 117 -13.20 14.35 -10.82
N LEU A 118 -12.66 15.05 -9.81
CA LEU A 118 -12.65 16.51 -9.76
C LEU A 118 -11.75 17.08 -10.86
N ALA A 119 -10.60 16.45 -11.11
CA ALA A 119 -9.67 16.82 -12.17
C ALA A 119 -10.31 16.75 -13.54
N ARG A 120 -11.01 15.63 -13.84
CA ARG A 120 -11.75 15.48 -15.09
C ARG A 120 -12.81 16.57 -15.24
N ALA A 121 -13.61 16.82 -14.20
CA ALA A 121 -14.65 17.85 -14.24
C ALA A 121 -14.05 19.24 -14.48
N ALA A 122 -13.04 19.64 -13.71
CA ALA A 122 -12.36 20.92 -13.87
C ALA A 122 -11.75 21.11 -15.26
N LEU A 123 -11.12 20.06 -15.82
CA LEU A 123 -10.56 20.11 -17.17
C LEU A 123 -11.63 20.22 -18.26
N LEU A 124 -12.77 19.54 -18.12
CA LEU A 124 -13.88 19.62 -19.06
C LEU A 124 -14.55 20.99 -19.04
N LEU A 125 -15.08 21.39 -17.87
CA LEU A 125 -15.77 22.67 -17.70
C LEU A 125 -14.85 23.84 -18.04
N GLY A 126 -13.60 23.76 -17.60
CA GLY A 126 -12.62 24.80 -17.85
C GLY A 126 -12.30 24.92 -19.35
N SER A 127 -12.19 23.82 -20.08
CA SER A 127 -11.94 23.85 -21.53
C SER A 127 -13.11 24.42 -22.34
N GLU A 128 -14.34 24.31 -21.83
CA GLU A 128 -15.55 24.83 -22.48
C GLU A 128 -15.78 26.32 -22.16
N THR A 129 -15.46 26.74 -20.94
CA THR A 129 -15.73 28.11 -20.44
C THR A 129 -14.54 29.05 -20.54
N GLY A 130 -13.31 28.53 -20.73
CA GLY A 130 -12.07 29.27 -20.97
C GLY A 130 -11.54 30.10 -19.80
N GLY A 131 -12.38 30.49 -18.84
CA GLY A 131 -12.08 31.55 -17.87
C GLY A 131 -11.28 31.14 -16.64
N GLU A 132 -11.42 29.91 -16.15
CA GLU A 132 -10.95 29.57 -14.79
C GLU A 132 -10.26 28.19 -14.65
N ILE A 133 -9.77 27.60 -15.75
CA ILE A 133 -9.01 26.33 -15.66
C ILE A 133 -7.84 26.48 -14.67
N ARG A 134 -7.15 27.62 -14.73
CA ARG A 134 -5.99 27.89 -13.87
C ARG A 134 -6.35 27.85 -12.39
N SER A 135 -7.42 28.54 -11.97
CA SER A 135 -7.85 28.55 -10.57
C SER A 135 -8.33 27.17 -10.13
N SER A 136 -9.13 26.50 -10.95
CA SER A 136 -9.62 25.15 -10.64
C SER A 136 -8.48 24.14 -10.47
N ILE A 137 -7.47 24.17 -11.35
CA ILE A 137 -6.29 23.31 -11.25
C ILE A 137 -5.40 23.71 -10.06
N ALA A 138 -5.30 25.01 -9.74
CA ALA A 138 -4.56 25.49 -8.57
C ALA A 138 -5.21 25.00 -7.25
N ASP A 139 -6.55 25.02 -7.17
CA ASP A 139 -7.31 24.51 -6.03
C ASP A 139 -7.13 23.00 -5.86
N LEU A 140 -7.14 22.24 -6.96
CA LEU A 140 -6.83 20.80 -6.94
C LEU A 140 -5.38 20.53 -6.51
N GLY A 141 -4.43 21.35 -6.95
CA GLY A 141 -3.05 21.30 -6.50
C GLY A 141 -2.89 21.64 -5.01
N ALA A 142 -3.68 22.58 -4.48
CA ALA A 142 -3.73 22.87 -3.04
C ALA A 142 -4.31 21.69 -2.25
N MET A 143 -5.42 21.11 -2.73
CA MET A 143 -6.04 19.92 -2.13
C MET A 143 -5.09 18.71 -2.11
N ALA A 144 -4.39 18.43 -3.22
CA ALA A 144 -3.42 17.33 -3.28
C ALA A 144 -2.24 17.53 -2.31
N ARG A 145 -1.80 18.77 -2.10
CA ARG A 145 -0.78 19.10 -1.10
C ARG A 145 -1.28 18.92 0.33
N GLU A 146 -2.52 19.32 0.61
CA GLU A 146 -3.16 19.07 1.90
C GLU A 146 -3.25 17.56 2.18
N LEU A 147 -3.67 16.76 1.20
CA LEU A 147 -3.70 15.30 1.31
C LEU A 147 -2.31 14.69 1.53
N THR A 148 -1.28 15.22 0.89
CA THR A 148 0.11 14.80 1.12
C THR A 148 0.52 15.03 2.57
N GLU A 149 0.14 16.18 3.13
CA GLU A 149 0.41 16.50 4.53
C GLU A 149 -0.39 15.61 5.49
N VAL A 150 -1.66 15.31 5.17
CA VAL A 150 -2.48 14.35 5.92
C VAL A 150 -1.83 12.96 5.92
N GLU A 151 -1.40 12.45 4.76
CA GLU A 151 -0.71 11.16 4.68
C GLU A 151 0.60 11.16 5.47
N ARG A 152 1.36 12.25 5.41
CA ARG A 152 2.58 12.39 6.21
C ARG A 152 2.28 12.31 7.70
N GLN A 153 1.22 12.97 8.17
CA GLN A 153 0.79 12.92 9.56
C GLN A 153 0.34 11.50 9.95
N VAL A 154 -0.47 10.84 9.13
CA VAL A 154 -0.87 9.43 9.34
C VAL A 154 0.35 8.53 9.40
N GLY A 155 1.35 8.73 8.53
CA GLY A 155 2.60 8.00 8.53
C GLY A 155 3.39 8.17 9.83
N VAL A 156 3.51 9.41 10.33
CA VAL A 156 4.18 9.71 11.61
C VAL A 156 3.45 9.05 12.78
N HIS A 157 2.12 9.21 12.86
CA HIS A 157 1.33 8.58 13.92
C HIS A 157 1.38 7.05 13.87
N THR A 158 1.40 6.47 12.67
CA THR A 158 1.53 5.02 12.48
C THR A 158 2.92 4.54 12.85
N ALA A 159 3.99 5.29 12.55
CA ALA A 159 5.35 4.96 12.98
C ALA A 159 5.45 4.97 14.52
N GLN A 160 4.85 5.96 15.18
CA GLN A 160 4.77 6.00 16.65
C GLN A 160 3.98 4.81 17.20
N ALA A 161 2.81 4.49 16.63
CA ALA A 161 2.03 3.33 17.02
C ALA A 161 2.80 2.02 16.83
N ARG A 162 3.55 1.88 15.73
CA ARG A 162 4.42 0.73 15.45
C ARG A 162 5.54 0.58 16.48
N LEU A 163 6.20 1.68 16.85
CA LEU A 163 7.24 1.66 17.88
C LEU A 163 6.67 1.27 19.24
N SER A 164 5.54 1.86 19.64
CA SER A 164 4.88 1.52 20.90
C SER A 164 4.45 0.05 20.92
N ALA A 165 3.82 -0.42 19.85
CA ALA A 165 3.40 -1.81 19.68
C ALA A 165 4.58 -2.79 19.71
N LEU A 166 5.70 -2.45 19.06
CA LEU A 166 6.92 -3.26 19.10
C LEU A 166 7.48 -3.33 20.52
N LEU A 167 7.58 -2.20 21.22
CA LEU A 167 8.08 -2.15 22.60
C LEU A 167 7.22 -3.01 23.52
N VAL A 168 5.90 -2.85 23.49
CA VAL A 168 4.95 -3.64 24.28
C VAL A 168 5.01 -5.12 23.90
N GLY A 169 5.18 -5.43 22.61
CA GLY A 169 5.27 -6.80 22.10
C GLY A 169 6.58 -7.52 22.43
N VAL A 170 7.69 -6.79 22.60
CA VAL A 170 9.00 -7.37 22.93
C VAL A 170 9.22 -7.50 24.45
N LEU A 171 8.59 -6.64 25.25
CA LEU A 171 8.79 -6.58 26.69
C LEU A 171 8.63 -7.93 27.42
N PRO A 172 7.58 -8.75 27.14
CA PRO A 172 7.43 -10.05 27.80
C PRO A 172 8.52 -11.05 27.42
N LEU A 173 9.07 -10.93 26.20
CA LEU A 173 10.17 -11.79 25.72
C LEU A 173 11.46 -11.50 26.50
N VAL A 174 11.78 -10.21 26.67
CA VAL A 174 12.93 -9.75 27.47
C VAL A 174 12.76 -10.15 28.93
N ALA A 175 11.56 -10.00 29.49
CA ALA A 175 11.28 -10.43 30.86
C ALA A 175 11.44 -11.95 31.05
N ALA A 176 10.91 -12.75 30.11
CA ALA A 176 11.03 -14.20 30.14
C ALA A 176 12.50 -14.66 30.03
N LEU A 177 13.28 -14.07 29.12
CA LEU A 177 14.71 -14.34 28.96
C LEU A 177 15.50 -13.93 30.21
N GLY A 178 15.24 -12.73 30.74
CA GLY A 178 15.87 -12.23 31.97
C GLY A 178 15.61 -13.15 33.16
N LEU A 179 14.38 -13.68 33.28
CA LEU A 179 14.03 -14.63 34.33
C LEU A 179 14.76 -15.98 34.17
N MET A 180 14.94 -16.47 32.94
CA MET A 180 15.71 -17.70 32.67
C MET A 180 17.18 -17.53 33.03
N VAL A 181 17.79 -16.40 32.67
CA VAL A 181 19.19 -16.10 33.03
C VAL A 181 19.34 -15.99 34.54
N ALA A 182 18.42 -15.26 35.20
CA ALA A 182 18.46 -15.08 36.66
C ALA A 182 18.29 -16.40 37.44
N ARG A 183 17.50 -17.35 36.91
CA ARG A 183 17.31 -18.69 37.51
C ARG A 183 18.37 -19.71 37.09
N GLY A 184 19.33 -19.35 36.23
CA GLY A 184 20.40 -20.24 35.79
C GLY A 184 19.98 -21.30 34.75
N GLY A 185 18.83 -21.13 34.08
CA GLY A 185 18.38 -22.06 33.05
C GLY A 185 16.88 -22.05 32.78
N VAL A 186 16.46 -22.93 31.87
CA VAL A 186 15.03 -23.20 31.59
C VAL A 186 14.42 -23.92 32.80
N PRO A 187 13.18 -23.58 33.21
CA PRO A 187 12.47 -24.30 34.28
C PRO A 187 12.46 -25.82 34.07
N ASP A 188 12.35 -26.57 35.16
CA ASP A 188 12.42 -28.04 35.20
C ASP A 188 11.72 -28.76 34.03
N PRO A 189 12.26 -29.89 33.55
CA PRO A 189 11.69 -30.68 32.47
C PRO A 189 10.34 -31.28 32.90
N GLY A 190 9.28 -30.54 32.59
CA GLY A 190 7.91 -30.87 32.94
C GLY A 190 6.97 -29.73 32.52
N ILE A 191 6.07 -29.33 33.42
CA ILE A 191 5.08 -28.26 33.21
C ILE A 191 5.76 -26.90 32.93
N GLY A 192 6.94 -26.65 33.49
CA GLY A 192 7.66 -25.38 33.31
C GLY A 192 8.12 -25.11 31.88
N ARG A 193 8.74 -26.09 31.22
CA ARG A 193 9.19 -25.96 29.83
C ARG A 193 8.04 -25.85 28.84
N THR A 194 6.93 -26.55 29.10
CA THR A 194 5.72 -26.48 28.26
C THR A 194 5.00 -25.14 28.41
N LEU A 195 4.88 -24.60 29.62
CA LEU A 195 4.36 -23.24 29.86
C LEU A 195 5.17 -22.16 29.15
N VAL A 196 6.50 -22.25 29.20
CA VAL A 196 7.39 -21.35 28.47
C VAL A 196 7.17 -21.46 26.96
N ALA A 197 7.11 -22.69 26.43
CA ALA A 197 6.90 -22.91 25.00
C ALA A 197 5.53 -22.37 24.53
N VAL A 198 4.48 -22.57 25.32
CA VAL A 198 3.13 -22.04 25.04
C VAL A 198 3.12 -20.52 25.12
N GLY A 199 3.74 -19.93 26.14
CA GLY A 199 3.85 -18.48 26.30
C GLY A 199 4.59 -17.82 25.13
N LEU A 200 5.75 -18.38 24.74
CA LEU A 200 6.50 -17.91 23.58
C LEU A 200 5.72 -18.09 22.28
N GLY A 201 4.99 -19.20 22.12
CA GLY A 201 4.11 -19.41 20.98
C GLY A 201 3.02 -18.34 20.89
N LEU A 202 2.31 -18.08 21.99
CA LEU A 202 1.28 -17.05 22.05
C LEU A 202 1.86 -15.64 21.81
N GLN A 203 3.08 -15.38 22.28
CA GLN A 203 3.80 -14.13 22.05
C GLN A 203 4.07 -13.89 20.56
N ILE A 204 4.56 -14.91 19.84
CA ILE A 204 4.83 -14.83 18.40
C ILE A 204 3.53 -14.58 17.63
N VAL A 205 2.44 -15.24 18.04
CA VAL A 205 1.11 -15.03 17.45
C VAL A 205 0.62 -13.61 17.68
N GLY A 206 0.72 -13.09 18.91
CA GLY A 206 0.34 -11.72 19.25
C GLY A 206 1.15 -10.68 18.46
N LEU A 207 2.47 -10.87 18.36
CA LEU A 207 3.33 -9.99 17.58
C LEU A 207 2.95 -10.00 16.08
N GLY A 208 2.65 -11.19 15.54
CA GLY A 208 2.18 -11.35 14.17
C GLY A 208 0.84 -10.68 13.91
N PHE A 209 -0.12 -10.81 14.85
CA PHE A 209 -1.44 -10.17 14.75
C PHE A 209 -1.34 -8.64 14.79
N VAL A 210 -0.52 -8.09 15.68
CA VAL A 210 -0.25 -6.65 15.76
C VAL A 210 0.42 -6.15 14.48
N GLY A 211 1.37 -6.91 13.94
CA GLY A 211 2.00 -6.62 12.64
C GLY A 211 1.01 -6.62 11.47
N LEU A 212 -0.01 -7.48 11.51
CA LEU A 212 -1.09 -7.52 10.51
C LEU A 212 -1.99 -6.28 10.63
N MET A 213 -2.43 -5.92 11.84
CA MET A 213 -3.29 -4.75 12.04
C MET A 213 -2.62 -3.43 11.61
N LEU A 214 -1.34 -3.24 11.95
CA LEU A 214 -0.58 -2.02 11.64
C LEU A 214 -0.22 -1.87 10.15
N ARG A 215 -0.45 -2.91 9.34
CA ARG A 215 -0.32 -2.87 7.88
C ARG A 215 -1.63 -2.56 7.17
N GLY A 216 -2.79 -2.81 7.80
CA GLY A 216 -4.09 -2.45 7.23
C GLY A 216 -4.41 -0.95 7.32
N ALA A 217 -3.65 -0.20 8.13
CA ALA A 217 -3.79 1.25 8.30
C ALA A 217 -2.87 2.09 7.38
N ALA A 218 -2.11 1.44 6.50
CA ALA A 218 -1.22 2.06 5.51
C ALA A 218 -1.64 1.64 4.10
#